data_AF-A0A7Y5V2Q7-F1
#
_entry.id   AF-A0A7Y5V2Q7-F1
#
_cell.length_a   1.000
_cell.length_b   1.000
_cell.length_c   1.000
_cell.angle_alpha   90.00
_cell.angle_beta   90.00
_cell.angle_gamma   90.00
#
_symmetry.space_group_name_H-M   'P 1'
#
loop_
_entity.id
_entity.type
_entity.pdbx_description
1 polymer ?
#
loop_
_entity_poly.entity_id
_entity_poly.type
_entity_poly.pdbx_seq_one_letter_code
_entity_poly.pdbx_strand_id
1 'polypeptide(L)'
;MDGQDSFNALDDFIEAQRQVVAPTLPPEDYFTLFAAEWITRDFALRLDDLQEGIIKHRSETAGVDALYLFVNDAIMRQDGWFSRGRGATRMKLLLLLAKPQPTFELRAIERAFLTIEHLFSPNRDLNAIRGVYSARAILLAQRFRQLMRQIGADKVRLHVQIVYACKGDAPPDILRRRVDQMQQSIQAVLPRATFDFEFVGAEALWQAFTEQPRGRLLKISGDVIRASNGRGFVCMVRIGDYYRFITRGGVLERRLFEANVRDYQGRKTANKAILQTLNNPGEEDFWWLNNGVTIIARRATLTDEGLQIVKPEIVNGLQTSFTLHEYCARRGGAPDDARTLLVRVIAPRDDSSHEQIIRATNSQTPIPPDAFRALDPIQRDIELFLLDYGIYYDRRDQYYFNERMPVEQIVSVRQLAQALMALFGRPETAYSRPGHILAEDASYRILFDPRMPFQVYFTAISLSLQIERMLASPLLRSNVEPAARGMMRYHVLWFAACRYLKRAALEAESIASLPPQMPEKFLLTQVSHVLRRFKQRGATNAAAKGAALVEQLRKDLHAAGAR
;
A
#
# COMPACT_ATOMS: atom_id res chain seq x y z
N MET A 1 6.44 32.14 9.49
CA MET A 1 6.37 32.38 8.04
C MET A 1 4.96 32.81 7.75
N ASP A 2 4.77 33.92 7.03
CA ASP A 2 3.44 34.26 6.54
C ASP A 2 2.96 33.16 5.57
N GLY A 3 1.64 32.93 5.47
CA GLY A 3 1.08 31.82 4.67
C GLY A 3 1.50 31.81 3.19
N GLN A 4 1.93 32.96 2.66
CA GLN A 4 2.43 33.10 1.29
C GLN A 4 3.88 32.63 1.11
N ASP A 5 4.72 32.74 2.14
CA ASP A 5 6.09 32.19 2.14
C ASP A 5 6.07 30.67 2.27
N SER A 6 5.15 30.12 3.09
CA SER A 6 4.93 28.68 3.23
C SER A 6 4.43 28.04 1.93
N PHE A 7 3.54 28.73 1.20
CA PHE A 7 3.06 28.30 -0.12
C PHE A 7 4.21 28.14 -1.12
N ASN A 8 5.06 29.18 -1.27
CA ASN A 8 6.14 29.17 -2.24
C ASN A 8 7.21 28.12 -1.90
N ALA A 9 7.57 27.99 -0.62
CA ALA A 9 8.55 26.99 -0.17
C ALA A 9 8.04 25.55 -0.39
N LEU A 10 6.75 25.29 -0.13
CA LEU A 10 6.14 23.99 -0.39
C LEU A 10 6.11 23.70 -1.89
N ASP A 11 5.77 24.68 -2.73
CA ASP A 11 5.69 24.51 -4.17
C ASP A 11 7.05 24.19 -4.79
N ASP A 12 8.08 24.97 -4.45
CA ASP A 12 9.44 24.72 -4.91
C ASP A 12 9.94 23.35 -4.47
N PHE A 13 9.61 22.94 -3.24
CA PHE A 13 9.99 21.63 -2.71
C PHE A 13 9.27 20.48 -3.42
N ILE A 14 7.95 20.57 -3.60
CA ILE A 14 7.16 19.55 -4.30
C ILE A 14 7.66 19.43 -5.74
N GLU A 15 7.95 20.54 -6.42
CA GLU A 15 8.46 20.51 -7.79
C GLU A 15 9.87 19.93 -7.87
N ALA A 16 10.78 20.31 -6.96
CA ALA A 16 12.11 19.71 -6.88
C ALA A 16 12.05 18.19 -6.62
N GLN A 17 11.17 17.75 -5.71
CA GLN A 17 10.93 16.34 -5.45
C GLN A 17 10.33 15.63 -6.66
N ARG A 18 9.38 16.24 -7.37
CA ARG A 18 8.79 15.69 -8.60
C ARG A 18 9.88 15.45 -9.65
N GLN A 19 10.79 16.38 -9.83
CA GLN A 19 11.87 16.24 -10.84
C GLN A 19 12.80 15.07 -10.54
N VAL A 20 13.00 14.72 -9.25
CA VAL A 20 13.82 13.58 -8.83
C VAL A 20 13.03 12.27 -8.86
N VAL A 21 11.88 12.27 -8.19
CA VAL A 21 11.12 11.06 -7.86
C VAL A 21 10.14 10.67 -8.97
N ALA A 22 9.62 11.63 -9.73
CA ALA A 22 8.50 11.40 -10.65
C ALA A 22 8.50 12.40 -11.83
N PRO A 23 9.59 12.51 -12.61
CA PRO A 23 9.80 13.60 -13.56
C PRO A 23 8.75 13.67 -14.68
N THR A 24 8.16 12.52 -15.03
CA THR A 24 7.16 12.33 -16.08
C THR A 24 5.72 12.51 -15.62
N LEU A 25 5.47 12.48 -14.30
CA LEU A 25 4.14 12.69 -13.74
C LEU A 25 3.78 14.17 -13.84
N PRO A 26 2.58 14.51 -14.36
CA PRO A 26 2.11 15.90 -14.34
C PRO A 26 2.10 16.47 -12.92
N PRO A 27 2.40 17.77 -12.71
CA PRO A 27 2.46 18.38 -11.38
C PRO A 27 1.23 18.11 -10.50
N GLU A 28 0.02 18.17 -11.06
CA GLU A 28 -1.21 17.91 -10.30
C GLU A 28 -1.35 16.44 -9.87
N ASP A 29 -0.91 15.51 -10.71
CA ASP A 29 -0.99 14.09 -10.43
C ASP A 29 0.08 13.70 -9.39
N TYR A 30 1.25 14.34 -9.45
CA TYR A 30 2.27 14.22 -8.42
C TYR A 30 1.80 14.78 -7.08
N PHE A 31 1.16 15.95 -7.07
CA PHE A 31 0.57 16.51 -5.84
C PHE A 31 -0.45 15.55 -5.20
N THR A 32 -1.23 14.83 -6.01
CA THR A 32 -2.16 13.81 -5.52
C THR A 32 -1.43 12.66 -4.85
N LEU A 33 -0.35 12.14 -5.46
CA LEU A 33 0.47 11.07 -4.89
C LEU A 33 1.14 11.52 -3.59
N PHE A 34 1.71 12.72 -3.58
CA PHE A 34 2.35 13.35 -2.43
C PHE A 34 1.38 13.51 -1.25
N ALA A 35 0.19 14.06 -1.49
CA ALA A 35 -0.83 14.20 -0.46
C ALA A 35 -1.33 12.84 0.04
N ALA A 36 -1.49 11.85 -0.85
CA ALA A 36 -1.89 10.51 -0.46
C ALA A 36 -0.85 9.81 0.43
N GLU A 37 0.44 9.86 0.06
CA GLU A 37 1.56 9.35 0.87
C GLU A 37 1.51 9.94 2.28
N TRP A 38 1.31 11.25 2.38
CA TRP A 38 1.25 11.94 3.66
C TRP A 38 0.03 11.57 4.51
N ILE A 39 -1.18 11.68 3.96
CA ILE A 39 -2.43 11.46 4.72
C ILE A 39 -2.52 10.01 5.20
N THR A 40 -1.94 9.08 4.42
CA THR A 40 -1.98 7.67 4.73
C THR A 40 -0.72 7.16 5.44
N ARG A 41 0.17 8.06 5.90
CA ARG A 41 1.44 7.72 6.56
C ARG A 41 1.31 6.77 7.75
N ASP A 42 0.23 6.87 8.51
CA ASP A 42 -0.02 6.01 9.68
C ASP A 42 -0.47 4.59 9.28
N PHE A 43 -0.88 4.40 8.02
CA PHE A 43 -1.34 3.14 7.45
C PHE A 43 -0.26 2.40 6.65
N ALA A 44 0.92 2.99 6.43
CA ALA A 44 2.04 2.35 5.75
C ALA A 44 1.68 1.79 4.36
N LEU A 45 0.96 2.57 3.55
CA LEU A 45 0.50 2.12 2.23
C LEU A 45 1.64 1.98 1.23
N ARG A 46 1.85 0.79 0.66
CA ARG A 46 2.86 0.58 -0.39
C ARG A 46 2.61 1.50 -1.59
N LEU A 47 3.63 1.75 -2.40
CA LEU A 47 3.48 2.56 -3.62
C LEU A 47 2.34 2.06 -4.53
N ASP A 48 2.25 0.74 -4.73
CA ASP A 48 1.13 0.14 -5.48
C ASP A 48 -0.24 0.43 -4.83
N ASP A 49 -0.33 0.41 -3.49
CA ASP A 49 -1.58 0.74 -2.78
C ASP A 49 -1.96 2.20 -2.94
N LEU A 50 -0.97 3.10 -2.79
CA LEU A 50 -1.14 4.53 -3.03
C LEU A 50 -1.68 4.78 -4.43
N GLN A 51 -1.02 4.21 -5.44
CA GLN A 51 -1.39 4.36 -6.85
C GLN A 51 -2.74 3.70 -7.18
N GLU A 52 -3.06 2.55 -6.59
CA GLU A 52 -4.37 1.88 -6.77
C GLU A 52 -5.52 2.71 -6.21
N GLY A 53 -5.30 3.42 -5.10
CA GLY A 53 -6.28 4.31 -4.50
C GLY A 53 -6.50 5.63 -5.24
N ILE A 54 -5.58 6.05 -6.12
CA ILE A 54 -5.80 7.23 -6.98
C ILE A 54 -6.87 6.90 -8.03
N ILE A 55 -8.00 7.61 -7.94
CA ILE A 55 -9.21 7.41 -8.74
C ILE A 55 -9.60 8.61 -9.62
N LYS A 56 -8.76 9.66 -9.64
CA LYS A 56 -8.94 10.90 -10.43
C LYS A 56 -9.53 10.61 -11.82
N HIS A 57 -10.60 11.31 -12.15
CA HIS A 57 -11.35 11.14 -13.39
C HIS A 57 -11.63 12.51 -14.04
N ARG A 58 -11.75 12.55 -15.36
CA ARG A 58 -11.96 13.81 -16.11
C ARG A 58 -13.37 14.40 -15.94
N SER A 59 -14.33 13.60 -15.47
CA SER A 59 -15.69 14.06 -15.26
C SER A 59 -15.72 15.14 -14.18
N GLU A 60 -16.38 16.25 -14.47
CA GLU A 60 -16.61 17.31 -13.50
C GLU A 60 -17.44 16.87 -12.29
N THR A 61 -18.16 15.74 -12.40
CA THR A 61 -18.94 15.16 -11.31
C THR A 61 -18.07 14.36 -10.32
N ALA A 62 -16.88 13.93 -10.74
CA ALA A 62 -15.95 13.16 -9.89
C ALA A 62 -15.10 14.12 -9.04
N GLY A 63 -15.50 14.32 -7.78
CA GLY A 63 -14.85 15.27 -6.87
C GLY A 63 -13.65 14.75 -6.09
N VAL A 64 -13.41 13.43 -6.12
CA VAL A 64 -12.44 12.74 -5.26
C VAL A 64 -11.25 12.28 -6.09
N ASP A 65 -10.05 12.66 -5.66
CA ASP A 65 -8.80 12.36 -6.37
C ASP A 65 -8.23 10.99 -5.96
N ALA A 66 -8.32 10.63 -4.67
CA ALA A 66 -7.98 9.30 -4.17
C ALA A 66 -8.99 8.75 -3.15
N LEU A 67 -9.15 7.43 -3.12
CA LEU A 67 -10.14 6.71 -2.32
C LEU A 67 -9.52 5.43 -1.76
N TYR A 68 -9.51 5.30 -0.44
CA TYR A 68 -8.96 4.15 0.27
C TYR A 68 -10.02 3.53 1.19
N LEU A 69 -10.09 2.20 1.19
CA LEU A 69 -10.95 1.44 2.08
C LEU A 69 -10.09 0.60 3.02
N PHE A 70 -10.26 0.77 4.32
CA PHE A 70 -9.57 -0.02 5.33
C PHE A 70 -10.57 -0.88 6.09
N VAL A 71 -10.15 -2.10 6.41
CA VAL A 71 -10.92 -3.03 7.26
C VAL A 71 -10.01 -3.53 8.37
N ASN A 72 -10.40 -3.30 9.63
CA ASN A 72 -9.58 -3.57 10.82
C ASN A 72 -8.17 -2.98 10.70
N ASP A 73 -8.10 -1.75 10.21
CA ASP A 73 -6.90 -0.93 10.03
C ASP A 73 -5.89 -1.49 9.00
N ALA A 74 -6.31 -2.44 8.15
CA ALA A 74 -5.55 -2.92 6.98
C ALA A 74 -6.21 -2.43 5.69
N ILE A 75 -5.40 -2.06 4.69
CA ILE A 75 -5.91 -1.64 3.37
C ILE A 75 -6.63 -2.79 2.68
N MET A 76 -7.86 -2.55 2.26
CA MET A 76 -8.69 -3.50 1.54
C MET A 76 -8.44 -3.35 0.04
N ARG A 77 -7.54 -4.20 -0.46
CA ARG A 77 -7.28 -4.34 -1.90
C ARG A 77 -8.49 -4.96 -2.62
N GLN A 78 -8.57 -4.78 -3.93
CA GLN A 78 -9.69 -5.31 -4.73
C GLN A 78 -9.85 -6.83 -4.64
N ASP A 79 -8.75 -7.56 -4.49
CA ASP A 79 -8.66 -9.01 -4.37
C ASP A 79 -8.38 -9.48 -2.94
N GLY A 80 -8.27 -8.55 -1.98
CA GLY A 80 -7.91 -8.85 -0.60
C GLY A 80 -8.92 -9.77 0.06
N TRP A 81 -8.46 -10.88 0.65
CA TRP A 81 -9.32 -11.76 1.43
C TRP A 81 -9.73 -11.07 2.73
N PHE A 82 -11.01 -11.15 3.09
CA PHE A 82 -11.51 -10.73 4.39
C PHE A 82 -11.92 -11.96 5.19
N SER A 83 -11.24 -12.21 6.31
CA SER A 83 -11.69 -13.18 7.30
C SER A 83 -12.45 -12.47 8.42
N ARG A 84 -13.67 -12.94 8.69
CA ARG A 84 -14.48 -12.40 9.79
C ARG A 84 -13.84 -12.75 11.14
N GLY A 85 -13.43 -11.73 11.88
CA GLY A 85 -13.00 -11.88 13.28
C GLY A 85 -14.19 -12.02 14.25
N ARG A 86 -13.90 -12.33 15.52
CA ARG A 86 -14.90 -12.22 16.60
C ARG A 86 -15.03 -10.75 17.02
N GLY A 87 -16.19 -10.12 16.77
CA GLY A 87 -16.50 -8.74 17.19
C GLY A 87 -17.06 -7.86 16.06
N ALA A 88 -17.29 -6.58 16.36
CA ALA A 88 -17.67 -5.58 15.36
C ALA A 88 -16.48 -5.30 14.43
N THR A 89 -16.72 -5.29 13.12
CA THR A 89 -15.68 -5.00 12.12
C THR A 89 -15.53 -3.49 11.99
N ARG A 90 -14.30 -2.99 12.13
CA ARG A 90 -14.00 -1.56 11.90
C ARG A 90 -13.76 -1.35 10.42
N MET A 91 -14.50 -0.44 9.80
CA MET A 91 -14.29 -0.04 8.41
C MET A 91 -14.00 1.46 8.37
N LYS A 92 -12.95 1.86 7.67
CA LYS A 92 -12.63 3.27 7.41
C LYS A 92 -12.64 3.52 5.91
N LEU A 93 -13.43 4.49 5.46
CA LEU A 93 -13.45 4.97 4.10
C LEU A 93 -12.78 6.35 4.09
N LEU A 94 -11.62 6.46 3.46
CA LEU A 94 -10.85 7.70 3.34
C LEU A 94 -11.00 8.25 1.91
N LEU A 95 -11.51 9.48 1.80
CA LEU A 95 -11.61 10.22 0.55
C LEU A 95 -10.64 11.39 0.59
N LEU A 96 -9.79 11.50 -0.42
CA LEU A 96 -8.81 12.57 -0.55
C LEU A 96 -9.16 13.46 -1.74
N LEU A 97 -9.31 14.76 -1.48
CA LEU A 97 -9.34 15.82 -2.47
C LEU A 97 -7.97 16.51 -2.45
N ALA A 98 -7.14 16.27 -3.46
CA ALA A 98 -5.81 16.84 -3.59
C ALA A 98 -5.83 17.90 -4.69
N LYS A 99 -6.00 19.17 -4.30
CA LYS A 99 -6.11 20.29 -5.25
C LYS A 99 -4.88 21.19 -5.13
N PRO A 100 -3.99 21.23 -6.13
CA PRO A 100 -2.76 22.04 -6.10
C PRO A 100 -3.05 23.52 -6.39
N GLN A 101 -4.02 24.08 -5.68
CA GLN A 101 -4.53 25.44 -5.86
C GLN A 101 -4.33 26.23 -4.55
N PRO A 102 -4.23 27.57 -4.62
CA PRO A 102 -3.86 28.41 -3.48
C PRO A 102 -5.00 28.63 -2.47
N THR A 103 -6.22 28.14 -2.73
CA THR A 103 -7.37 28.37 -1.86
C THR A 103 -8.32 27.17 -1.82
N PHE A 104 -9.03 27.02 -0.71
CA PHE A 104 -10.10 26.04 -0.60
C PHE A 104 -11.35 26.51 -1.37
N GLU A 105 -11.90 25.63 -2.19
CA GLU A 105 -13.09 25.91 -2.99
C GLU A 105 -14.30 25.08 -2.58
N LEU A 106 -15.46 25.73 -2.50
CA LEU A 106 -16.75 25.10 -2.25
C LEU A 106 -17.08 23.98 -3.25
N ARG A 107 -16.81 24.21 -4.54
CA ARG A 107 -17.14 23.24 -5.59
C ARG A 107 -16.47 21.88 -5.39
N ALA A 108 -15.24 21.86 -4.86
CA ALA A 108 -14.54 20.61 -4.57
C ALA A 108 -15.26 19.81 -3.47
N ILE A 109 -15.71 20.50 -2.41
CA ILE A 109 -16.50 19.92 -1.33
C ILE A 109 -17.80 19.35 -1.90
N GLU A 110 -18.57 20.13 -2.64
CA GLU A 110 -19.86 19.70 -3.19
C GLU A 110 -19.74 18.44 -4.07
N ARG A 111 -18.69 18.38 -4.90
CA ARG A 111 -18.41 17.22 -5.76
C ARG A 111 -17.99 15.99 -4.96
N ALA A 112 -17.27 16.14 -3.85
CA ALA A 112 -16.89 15.00 -3.00
C ALA A 112 -18.10 14.38 -2.30
N PHE A 113 -19.01 15.21 -1.80
CA PHE A 113 -20.28 14.74 -1.21
C PHE A 113 -21.16 14.04 -2.26
N LEU A 114 -21.26 14.61 -3.46
CA LEU A 114 -21.96 13.97 -4.59
C LEU A 114 -21.32 12.62 -4.97
N THR A 115 -19.99 12.53 -4.90
CA THR A 115 -19.26 11.28 -5.10
C THR A 115 -19.67 10.21 -4.09
N ILE A 116 -19.85 10.59 -2.82
CA ILE A 116 -20.30 9.68 -1.77
C ILE A 116 -21.72 9.17 -2.05
N GLU A 117 -22.63 10.09 -2.37
CA GLU A 117 -24.02 9.75 -2.73
C GLU A 117 -24.08 8.82 -3.94
N HIS A 118 -23.25 9.04 -4.97
CA HIS A 118 -23.24 8.23 -6.17
C HIS A 118 -22.67 6.83 -5.92
N LEU A 119 -21.52 6.75 -5.24
CA LEU A 119 -20.78 5.50 -5.08
C LEU A 119 -21.33 4.62 -3.95
N PHE A 120 -21.79 5.19 -2.85
CA PHE A 120 -22.07 4.42 -1.63
C PHE A 120 -23.56 4.29 -1.29
N SER A 121 -24.46 4.94 -2.03
CA SER A 121 -25.91 4.72 -1.88
C SER A 121 -26.30 3.26 -2.13
N PRO A 122 -26.95 2.56 -1.17
CA PRO A 122 -27.19 1.12 -1.27
C PRO A 122 -27.94 0.68 -2.53
N ASN A 123 -28.96 1.45 -2.92
CA ASN A 123 -29.92 1.08 -3.97
C ASN A 123 -29.58 1.65 -5.35
N ARG A 124 -28.49 2.41 -5.47
CA ARG A 124 -28.12 3.04 -6.75
C ARG A 124 -27.39 2.04 -7.64
N ASP A 125 -27.78 1.90 -8.91
CA ASP A 125 -27.05 1.07 -9.86
C ASP A 125 -25.69 1.69 -10.20
N LEU A 126 -24.61 0.99 -9.86
CA LEU A 126 -23.23 1.42 -10.16
C LEU A 126 -22.92 1.33 -11.66
N ASN A 127 -23.67 0.56 -12.44
CA ASN A 127 -23.50 0.51 -13.89
C ASN A 127 -23.98 1.79 -14.58
N ALA A 128 -25.02 2.44 -14.03
CA ALA A 128 -25.59 3.67 -14.56
C ALA A 128 -24.65 4.89 -14.44
N ILE A 129 -23.62 4.81 -13.60
CA ILE A 129 -22.62 5.88 -13.39
C ILE A 129 -21.25 5.54 -13.99
N ARG A 130 -21.18 4.49 -14.84
CA ARG A 130 -19.98 4.21 -15.65
C ARG A 130 -19.73 5.38 -16.61
N GLY A 131 -18.47 5.76 -16.77
CA GLY A 131 -18.07 6.95 -17.52
C GLY A 131 -18.13 8.27 -16.73
N VAL A 132 -18.83 8.31 -15.59
CA VAL A 132 -18.77 9.45 -14.66
C VAL A 132 -17.58 9.30 -13.70
N TYR A 133 -17.42 8.10 -13.13
CA TYR A 133 -16.32 7.78 -12.23
C TYR A 133 -15.35 6.79 -12.88
N SER A 134 -14.10 6.80 -12.41
CA SER A 134 -13.13 5.80 -12.85
C SER A 134 -13.59 4.40 -12.44
N ALA A 135 -13.31 3.40 -13.28
CA ALA A 135 -13.70 2.02 -12.96
C ALA A 135 -13.01 1.47 -11.70
N ARG A 136 -11.88 2.05 -11.25
CA ARG A 136 -11.29 1.81 -9.92
C ARG A 136 -12.23 2.25 -8.79
N ALA A 137 -12.79 3.46 -8.88
CA ALA A 137 -13.78 3.95 -7.91
C ALA A 137 -15.02 3.06 -7.87
N ILE A 138 -15.53 2.65 -9.03
CA ILE A 138 -16.68 1.73 -9.14
C ILE A 138 -16.36 0.38 -8.49
N LEU A 139 -15.18 -0.18 -8.73
CA LEU A 139 -14.74 -1.44 -8.13
C LEU A 139 -14.63 -1.36 -6.61
N LEU A 140 -14.05 -0.27 -6.09
CA LEU A 140 -13.94 -0.05 -4.65
C LEU A 140 -15.33 0.10 -4.01
N ALA A 141 -16.24 0.85 -4.66
CA ALA A 141 -17.63 0.97 -4.24
C ALA A 141 -18.36 -0.39 -4.22
N GLN A 142 -18.17 -1.22 -5.26
CA GLN A 142 -18.69 -2.59 -5.29
C GLN A 142 -18.16 -3.43 -4.13
N ARG A 143 -16.85 -3.36 -3.86
CA ARG A 143 -16.19 -4.08 -2.77
C ARG A 143 -16.72 -3.64 -1.41
N PHE A 144 -16.85 -2.33 -1.20
CA PHE A 144 -17.47 -1.76 -0.01
C PHE A 144 -18.88 -2.30 0.22
N ARG A 145 -19.76 -2.22 -0.79
CA ARG A 145 -21.15 -2.70 -0.70
C ARG A 145 -21.22 -4.22 -0.51
N GLN A 146 -20.28 -4.97 -1.06
CA GLN A 146 -20.17 -6.42 -0.82
C GLN A 146 -19.82 -6.71 0.64
N LEU A 147 -18.82 -6.03 1.21
CA LEU A 147 -18.40 -6.20 2.60
C LEU A 147 -19.52 -5.81 3.58
N MET A 148 -20.19 -4.68 3.35
CA MET A 148 -21.33 -4.26 4.17
C MET A 148 -22.44 -5.32 4.20
N ARG A 149 -22.75 -5.95 3.06
CA ARG A 149 -23.72 -7.07 2.97
C ARG A 149 -23.22 -8.36 3.63
N GLN A 150 -21.96 -8.72 3.43
CA GLN A 150 -21.37 -9.94 3.98
C GLN A 150 -21.24 -9.90 5.51
N ILE A 151 -20.87 -8.75 6.07
CA ILE A 151 -20.67 -8.59 7.53
C ILE A 151 -22.00 -8.37 8.24
N GLY A 152 -22.90 -7.60 7.62
CA GLY A 152 -24.11 -7.02 8.21
C GLY A 152 -23.84 -5.60 8.69
N ALA A 153 -24.68 -4.65 8.26
CA ALA A 153 -24.49 -3.21 8.55
C ALA A 153 -24.57 -2.87 10.05
N ASP A 154 -25.22 -3.72 10.86
CA ASP A 154 -25.26 -3.67 12.33
C ASP A 154 -23.95 -4.06 13.01
N LYS A 155 -23.11 -4.82 12.31
CA LYS A 155 -21.85 -5.36 12.84
C LYS A 155 -20.64 -4.58 12.32
N VAL A 156 -20.86 -3.51 11.56
CA VAL A 156 -19.82 -2.63 11.03
C VAL A 156 -19.81 -1.31 11.81
N ARG A 157 -18.65 -0.94 12.33
CA ARG A 157 -18.38 0.42 12.77
C ARG A 157 -17.70 1.15 11.62
N LEU A 158 -18.47 1.95 10.88
CA LEU A 158 -18.00 2.69 9.72
C LEU A 158 -17.54 4.09 10.13
N HIS A 159 -16.35 4.46 9.70
CA HIS A 159 -15.82 5.81 9.78
C HIS A 159 -15.52 6.34 8.38
N VAL A 160 -16.09 7.48 8.02
CA VAL A 160 -15.86 8.17 6.76
C VAL A 160 -15.01 9.39 7.07
N GLN A 161 -13.78 9.43 6.54
CA GLN A 161 -12.90 10.58 6.66
C GLN A 161 -12.75 11.21 5.28
N ILE A 162 -13.00 12.51 5.18
CA ILE A 162 -12.70 13.29 3.98
C ILE A 162 -11.55 14.24 4.33
N VAL A 163 -10.49 14.21 3.53
CA VAL A 163 -9.37 15.14 3.68
C VAL A 163 -9.28 15.98 2.42
N TYR A 164 -9.40 17.29 2.59
CA TYR A 164 -9.17 18.27 1.53
C TYR A 164 -7.78 18.87 1.72
N ALA A 165 -6.83 18.41 0.92
CA ALA A 165 -5.48 18.94 0.84
C ALA A 165 -5.37 19.97 -0.29
N CYS A 166 -4.90 21.17 0.02
CA CYS A 166 -4.54 22.17 -0.97
C CYS A 166 -3.29 22.95 -0.55
N LYS A 167 -2.84 23.86 -1.41
CA LYS A 167 -1.67 24.69 -1.15
C LYS A 167 -2.04 25.97 -0.38
N GLY A 168 -3.34 26.28 -0.25
CA GLY A 168 -3.81 27.39 0.58
C GLY A 168 -3.88 27.05 2.06
N ASP A 169 -3.57 28.02 2.91
CA ASP A 169 -3.85 27.94 4.34
C ASP A 169 -5.18 28.66 4.68
N ALA A 170 -5.71 28.39 5.88
CA ALA A 170 -6.91 29.01 6.44
C ALA A 170 -8.19 28.90 5.57
N PRO A 171 -8.94 27.79 5.65
CA PRO A 171 -10.23 27.67 4.95
C PRO A 171 -11.22 28.73 5.45
N PRO A 172 -11.93 29.44 4.55
CA PRO A 172 -12.98 30.38 4.93
C PRO A 172 -14.06 29.73 5.82
N ASP A 173 -14.53 30.43 6.85
CA ASP A 173 -15.55 29.91 7.78
C ASP A 173 -16.83 29.43 7.09
N ILE A 174 -17.20 30.06 5.98
CA ILE A 174 -18.36 29.66 5.18
C ILE A 174 -18.23 28.22 4.65
N LEU A 175 -17.01 27.76 4.33
CA LEU A 175 -16.77 26.39 3.90
C LEU A 175 -16.96 25.41 5.05
N ARG A 176 -16.50 25.76 6.27
CA ARG A 176 -16.71 24.93 7.47
C ARG A 176 -18.19 24.72 7.75
N ARG A 177 -18.98 25.81 7.77
CA ARG A 177 -20.43 25.73 7.94
C ARG A 177 -21.10 24.89 6.86
N ARG A 178 -20.60 24.96 5.62
CA ARG A 178 -21.14 24.18 4.52
C ARG A 178 -20.83 22.70 4.67
N VAL A 179 -19.63 22.34 5.12
CA VAL A 179 -19.27 20.96 5.45
C VAL A 179 -20.24 20.41 6.52
N ASP A 180 -20.51 21.18 7.58
CA ASP A 180 -21.44 20.78 8.65
C ASP A 180 -22.86 20.52 8.11
N GLN A 181 -23.33 21.39 7.20
CA GLN A 181 -24.63 21.21 6.53
C GLN A 181 -24.66 19.95 5.66
N MET A 182 -23.62 19.73 4.85
CA MET A 182 -23.57 18.59 3.93
C MET A 182 -23.33 17.27 4.67
N GLN A 183 -22.69 17.29 5.84
CA GLN A 183 -22.54 16.10 6.69
C GLN A 183 -23.89 15.47 7.06
N GLN A 184 -24.94 16.29 7.20
CA GLN A 184 -26.30 15.80 7.46
C GLN A 184 -26.84 15.00 6.26
N SER A 185 -26.50 15.36 5.01
CA SER A 185 -26.95 14.60 3.83
C SER A 185 -26.24 13.24 3.72
N ILE A 186 -24.98 13.14 4.14
CA ILE A 186 -24.26 11.84 4.19
C ILE A 186 -24.91 10.87 5.17
N GLN A 187 -25.42 11.34 6.31
CA GLN A 187 -26.10 10.47 7.27
C GLN A 187 -27.32 9.76 6.65
N ALA A 188 -27.99 10.37 5.66
CA ALA A 188 -29.07 9.70 4.92
C ALA A 188 -28.55 8.55 4.03
N VAL A 189 -27.33 8.67 3.49
CA VAL A 189 -26.68 7.64 2.65
C VAL A 189 -26.06 6.54 3.50
N LEU A 190 -25.45 6.90 4.63
CA LEU A 190 -24.70 6.02 5.53
C LEU A 190 -25.13 6.25 7.00
N PRO A 191 -26.30 5.71 7.43
CA PRO A 191 -26.94 6.08 8.70
C PRO A 191 -26.17 5.75 9.98
N ARG A 192 -25.18 4.85 9.91
CA ARG A 192 -24.38 4.39 11.07
C ARG A 192 -22.90 4.77 10.95
N ALA A 193 -22.56 5.63 9.98
CA ALA A 193 -21.21 6.12 9.83
C ALA A 193 -20.92 7.26 10.81
N THR A 194 -19.73 7.23 11.40
CA THR A 194 -19.11 8.45 11.93
C THR A 194 -18.43 9.18 10.77
N PHE A 195 -18.41 10.51 10.84
CA PHE A 195 -17.90 11.36 9.77
C PHE A 195 -16.90 12.36 10.32
N ASP A 196 -15.83 12.58 9.58
CA ASP A 196 -14.82 13.60 9.85
C ASP A 196 -14.39 14.29 8.54
N PHE A 197 -14.17 15.59 8.59
CA PHE A 197 -13.70 16.39 7.47
C PHE A 197 -12.56 17.29 7.90
N GLU A 198 -11.42 17.14 7.23
CA GLU A 198 -10.19 17.84 7.55
C GLU A 198 -9.73 18.74 6.39
N PHE A 199 -9.42 19.99 6.69
CA PHE A 199 -8.74 20.90 5.77
C PHE A 199 -7.25 20.86 6.06
N VAL A 200 -6.45 20.56 5.04
CA VAL A 200 -4.99 20.47 5.14
C VAL A 200 -4.40 21.47 4.17
N GLY A 201 -3.78 22.51 4.71
CA GLY A 201 -3.12 23.56 3.94
C GLY A 201 -1.63 23.35 3.74
N ALA A 202 -0.97 24.33 3.13
CA ALA A 202 0.46 24.29 2.85
C ALA A 202 1.31 24.17 4.11
N GLU A 203 0.95 24.85 5.20
CA GLU A 203 1.72 24.77 6.45
C GLU A 203 1.72 23.34 7.01
N ALA A 204 0.55 22.69 7.05
CA ALA A 204 0.42 21.32 7.56
C ALA A 204 1.18 20.31 6.70
N LEU A 205 1.13 20.48 5.38
CA LEU A 205 1.93 19.68 4.44
C LEU A 205 3.43 19.94 4.66
N TRP A 206 3.87 21.20 4.68
CA TRP A 206 5.27 21.58 4.84
C TRP A 206 5.88 21.08 6.16
N GLN A 207 5.19 21.32 7.29
CA GLN A 207 5.65 20.86 8.60
C GLN A 207 5.81 19.34 8.61
N ALA A 208 4.85 18.62 8.04
CA ALA A 208 4.93 17.16 8.04
C ALA A 208 6.07 16.57 7.20
N PHE A 209 6.55 17.28 6.17
CA PHE A 209 7.68 16.84 5.35
C PHE A 209 9.03 17.32 5.88
N THR A 210 9.06 18.49 6.50
CA THR A 210 10.29 19.06 7.10
C THR A 210 10.56 18.57 8.51
N GLU A 211 9.55 18.03 9.19
CA GLU A 211 9.75 17.20 10.37
C GLU A 211 10.56 15.96 9.95
N GLN A 212 11.89 16.06 10.07
CA GLN A 212 12.74 14.88 10.16
C GLN A 212 12.09 13.94 11.18
N PRO A 213 12.11 12.61 10.97
CA PRO A 213 11.57 11.70 11.95
C PRO A 213 12.32 11.92 13.26
N ARG A 214 11.75 12.75 14.14
CA ARG A 214 12.28 12.99 15.48
C ARG A 214 12.36 11.60 16.06
N GLY A 215 13.58 11.22 16.44
CA GLY A 215 13.78 9.93 17.08
C GLY A 215 12.76 9.75 18.20
N ARG A 216 12.29 8.53 18.40
CA ARG A 216 11.40 8.22 19.50
C ARG A 216 12.23 8.02 20.74
N LEU A 217 11.84 8.70 21.81
CA LEU A 217 12.37 8.40 23.12
C LEU A 217 11.68 7.14 23.67
N LEU A 218 12.46 6.09 23.89
CA LEU A 218 12.07 4.93 24.67
C LEU A 218 12.57 5.13 26.10
N LYS A 219 11.67 5.44 27.03
CA LYS A 219 12.02 5.57 28.44
C LYS A 219 12.39 4.21 29.02
N ILE A 220 13.52 4.16 29.70
CA ILE A 220 14.10 2.93 30.25
C ILE A 220 13.84 2.88 31.76
N SER A 221 13.63 1.68 32.27
CA SER A 221 13.51 1.39 33.70
C SER A 221 14.75 0.66 34.19
N GLY A 222 15.63 1.33 34.94
CA GLY A 222 16.87 0.75 35.45
C GLY A 222 18.02 0.79 34.45
N ASP A 223 18.98 -0.12 34.61
CA ASP A 223 20.23 -0.11 33.85
C ASP A 223 20.08 -0.59 32.40
N VAL A 224 20.97 -0.10 31.54
CA VAL A 224 21.08 -0.50 30.14
C VAL A 224 22.36 -1.29 29.92
N ILE A 225 22.22 -2.49 29.36
CA ILE A 225 23.37 -3.24 28.89
C ILE A 225 23.68 -2.77 27.47
N ARG A 226 24.82 -2.11 27.29
CA ARG A 226 25.33 -1.70 25.98
C ARG A 226 26.28 -2.75 25.42
N ALA A 227 26.03 -3.19 24.20
CA ALA A 227 26.94 -4.08 23.49
C ALA A 227 28.29 -3.41 23.27
N SER A 228 29.38 -4.19 23.27
CA SER A 228 30.75 -3.70 23.13
C SER A 228 31.01 -2.93 21.82
N ASN A 229 30.29 -3.27 20.76
CA ASN A 229 30.33 -2.55 19.47
C ASN A 229 29.55 -1.21 19.48
N GLY A 230 28.93 -0.85 20.60
CA GLY A 230 28.17 0.38 20.79
C GLY A 230 26.85 0.46 20.00
N ARG A 231 26.46 -0.62 19.32
CA ARG A 231 25.32 -0.70 18.38
C ARG A 231 24.17 -1.58 18.86
N GLY A 232 24.26 -2.13 20.07
CA GLY A 232 23.22 -2.93 20.69
C GLY A 232 22.94 -2.44 22.10
N PHE A 233 21.66 -2.45 22.48
CA PHE A 233 21.19 -2.12 23.81
C PHE A 233 20.20 -3.19 24.26
N VAL A 234 20.31 -3.63 25.51
CA VAL A 234 19.30 -4.46 26.17
C VAL A 234 18.84 -3.69 27.40
N CYS A 235 17.55 -3.44 27.50
CA CYS A 235 16.98 -2.62 28.56
C CYS A 235 15.61 -3.12 29.00
N MET A 236 15.23 -2.75 30.21
CA MET A 236 13.89 -2.98 30.75
C MET A 236 13.04 -1.72 30.51
N VAL A 237 11.78 -1.89 30.13
CA VAL A 237 10.88 -0.78 29.83
C VAL A 237 9.56 -1.02 30.54
N ARG A 238 9.03 -0.03 31.28
CA ARG A 238 7.71 -0.16 31.90
C ARG A 238 6.63 -0.31 30.83
N ILE A 239 5.59 -1.10 31.12
CA ILE A 239 4.47 -1.34 30.20
C ILE A 239 3.88 -0.02 29.66
N GLY A 240 3.68 0.97 30.54
CA GLY A 240 3.15 2.28 30.14
C GLY A 240 4.07 3.08 29.22
N ASP A 241 5.40 2.99 29.43
CA ASP A 241 6.39 3.65 28.57
C ASP A 241 6.49 2.98 27.20
N TYR A 242 6.43 1.65 27.17
CA TYR A 242 6.37 0.91 25.92
C TYR A 242 5.08 1.22 25.13
N TYR A 243 3.94 1.29 25.81
CA TYR A 243 2.67 1.71 25.19
C TYR A 243 2.78 3.11 24.55
N ARG A 244 3.37 4.07 25.26
CA ARG A 244 3.63 5.42 24.72
C ARG A 244 4.57 5.38 23.51
N PHE A 245 5.61 4.54 23.55
CA PHE A 245 6.55 4.40 22.45
C PHE A 245 5.88 3.89 21.15
N ILE A 246 4.95 2.95 21.27
CA ILE A 246 4.27 2.32 20.11
C ILE A 246 2.97 3.02 19.68
N THR A 247 2.56 4.12 20.32
CA THR A 247 1.28 4.80 20.02
C THR A 247 1.40 6.30 19.74
N ARG A 248 0.44 6.85 18.98
CA ARG A 248 0.16 8.30 18.86
C ARG A 248 -1.31 8.53 19.13
N GLY A 249 -1.63 9.40 20.08
CA GLY A 249 -3.02 9.65 20.48
C GLY A 249 -3.78 8.37 20.91
N GLY A 250 -3.06 7.37 21.44
CA GLY A 250 -3.62 6.05 21.80
C GLY A 250 -3.82 5.07 20.63
N VAL A 251 -3.59 5.51 19.38
CA VAL A 251 -3.62 4.66 18.18
C VAL A 251 -2.26 3.99 18.00
N LEU A 252 -2.25 2.68 17.75
CA LEU A 252 -1.04 1.91 17.50
C LEU A 252 -0.40 2.34 16.18
N GLU A 253 0.89 2.67 16.20
CA GLU A 253 1.62 3.05 15.00
C GLU A 253 2.15 1.83 14.25
N ARG A 254 1.39 1.39 13.26
CA ARG A 254 1.67 0.18 12.48
C ARG A 254 2.99 0.21 11.73
N ARG A 255 3.45 1.38 11.31
CA ARG A 255 4.75 1.56 10.65
C ARG A 255 5.93 0.98 11.43
N LEU A 256 5.82 0.97 12.77
CA LEU A 256 6.84 0.37 13.62
C LEU A 256 6.97 -1.14 13.40
N PHE A 257 5.99 -1.81 12.81
CA PHE A 257 5.96 -3.25 12.65
C PHE A 257 6.11 -3.68 11.18
N GLU A 258 6.41 -2.78 10.24
CA GLU A 258 6.56 -3.09 8.81
C GLU A 258 7.64 -4.15 8.56
N ALA A 259 8.79 -4.03 9.23
CA ALA A 259 9.86 -5.01 9.16
C ALA A 259 9.51 -6.35 9.83
N ASN A 260 8.37 -6.42 10.54
CA ASN A 260 7.87 -7.66 11.11
C ASN A 260 7.13 -8.45 10.03
N VAL A 261 7.79 -9.46 9.49
CA VAL A 261 7.22 -10.39 8.52
C VAL A 261 6.13 -11.31 9.10
N ARG A 262 5.76 -11.18 10.38
CA ARG A 262 4.64 -11.95 10.95
C ARG A 262 3.37 -11.09 10.93
N ASP A 263 2.25 -11.66 10.52
CA ASP A 263 0.95 -11.05 10.78
C ASP A 263 0.53 -11.23 12.25
N TYR A 264 -0.25 -10.28 12.78
CA TYR A 264 -0.89 -10.45 14.09
C TYR A 264 -1.89 -11.62 14.03
N GLN A 265 -1.65 -12.69 14.78
CA GLN A 265 -2.38 -13.95 14.58
C GLN A 265 -3.69 -14.02 15.39
N GLY A 266 -4.18 -12.89 15.91
CA GLY A 266 -5.37 -12.83 16.75
C GLY A 266 -5.24 -13.65 18.04
N ARG A 267 -6.35 -14.08 18.64
CA ARG A 267 -6.35 -14.80 19.93
C ARG A 267 -5.95 -16.28 19.81
N LYS A 268 -4.72 -16.58 19.37
CA LYS A 268 -4.09 -17.90 19.58
C LYS A 268 -3.67 -18.08 21.05
N THR A 269 -3.28 -19.30 21.42
CA THR A 269 -2.87 -19.70 22.80
C THR A 269 -1.84 -18.75 23.42
N ALA A 270 -0.84 -18.30 22.65
CA ALA A 270 0.16 -17.35 23.12
C ALA A 270 -0.45 -16.00 23.53
N ASN A 271 -1.29 -15.38 22.70
CA ASN A 271 -1.90 -14.07 23.00
C ASN A 271 -2.84 -14.13 24.21
N LYS A 272 -3.48 -15.29 24.43
CA LYS A 272 -4.27 -15.51 25.66
C LYS A 272 -3.37 -15.54 26.89
N ALA A 273 -2.23 -16.23 26.84
CA ALA A 273 -1.27 -16.26 27.93
C ALA A 273 -0.71 -14.86 28.22
N ILE A 274 -0.31 -14.11 27.18
CA ILE A 274 0.15 -12.72 27.32
C ILE A 274 -0.94 -11.86 27.98
N LEU A 275 -2.18 -11.93 27.49
CA LEU A 275 -3.29 -11.16 28.06
C LEU A 275 -3.64 -11.58 29.50
N GLN A 276 -3.49 -12.86 29.83
CA GLN A 276 -3.67 -13.37 31.20
C GLN A 276 -2.60 -12.81 32.13
N THR A 277 -1.32 -12.85 31.74
CA THR A 277 -0.24 -12.24 32.55
C THR A 277 -0.46 -10.74 32.74
N LEU A 278 -0.98 -10.03 31.74
CA LEU A 278 -1.32 -8.61 31.88
C LEU A 278 -2.49 -8.37 32.84
N ASN A 279 -3.58 -9.16 32.75
CA ASN A 279 -4.79 -8.96 33.56
C ASN A 279 -4.70 -9.48 34.99
N ASN A 280 -3.86 -10.48 35.23
CA ASN A 280 -3.67 -11.10 36.53
C ASN A 280 -2.24 -10.81 37.00
N PRO A 281 -1.96 -9.60 37.52
CA PRO A 281 -0.65 -9.31 38.10
C PRO A 281 -0.40 -10.25 39.28
N GLY A 282 0.64 -11.07 39.18
CA GLY A 282 1.14 -11.96 40.23
C GLY A 282 2.39 -11.39 40.91
N GLU A 283 3.14 -12.25 41.60
CA GLU A 283 4.45 -11.88 42.17
C GLU A 283 5.53 -11.75 41.08
N GLU A 284 5.30 -12.39 39.94
CA GLU A 284 6.21 -12.47 38.81
C GLU A 284 6.10 -11.23 37.90
N ASP A 285 7.25 -10.64 37.55
CA ASP A 285 7.30 -9.53 36.61
C ASP A 285 6.93 -10.00 35.18
N PHE A 286 6.32 -9.12 34.40
CA PHE A 286 5.84 -9.40 33.05
C PHE A 286 6.95 -9.90 32.12
N TRP A 287 8.17 -9.38 32.24
CA TRP A 287 9.29 -9.83 31.40
C TRP A 287 9.77 -11.25 31.70
N TRP A 288 9.48 -11.81 32.88
CA TRP A 288 9.80 -13.21 33.19
C TRP A 288 8.93 -14.17 32.39
N LEU A 289 7.72 -13.73 32.04
CA LEU A 289 6.69 -14.55 31.43
C LEU A 289 6.58 -14.33 29.91
N ASN A 290 7.42 -13.45 29.34
CA ASN A 290 7.32 -13.01 27.95
C ASN A 290 8.70 -12.86 27.29
N ASN A 291 8.83 -13.24 26.01
CA ASN A 291 10.11 -13.27 25.28
C ASN A 291 10.73 -11.89 24.97
N GLY A 292 10.02 -10.81 25.27
CA GLY A 292 10.47 -9.43 25.03
C GLY A 292 10.18 -8.92 23.61
N VAL A 293 10.78 -7.76 23.30
CA VAL A 293 10.66 -7.06 22.01
C VAL A 293 12.05 -6.81 21.44
N THR A 294 12.19 -6.92 20.12
CA THR A 294 13.43 -6.53 19.42
C THR A 294 13.12 -5.43 18.43
N ILE A 295 13.85 -4.33 18.54
CA ILE A 295 13.75 -3.12 17.73
C ILE A 295 15.04 -2.98 16.94
N ILE A 296 14.94 -2.95 15.62
CA ILE A 296 16.00 -2.48 14.74
C ILE A 296 15.85 -0.97 14.57
N ALA A 297 16.96 -0.25 14.52
CA ALA A 297 16.96 1.19 14.33
C ALA A 297 18.03 1.62 13.36
N ARG A 298 17.81 2.72 12.64
CA ARG A 298 18.89 3.38 11.88
C ARG A 298 19.97 3.90 12.82
N ARG A 299 19.56 4.46 13.96
CA ARG A 299 20.47 4.95 15.01
C ARG A 299 19.76 4.87 16.37
N ALA A 300 20.49 4.46 17.40
CA ALA A 300 20.02 4.49 18.78
C ALA A 300 21.09 5.13 19.66
N THR A 301 20.71 6.15 20.43
CA THR A 301 21.60 6.90 21.32
C THR A 301 21.01 6.91 22.72
N LEU A 302 21.81 6.53 23.72
CA LEU A 302 21.40 6.64 25.13
C LEU A 302 21.53 8.10 25.58
N THR A 303 20.48 8.61 26.20
CA THR A 303 20.40 9.94 26.83
C THR A 303 19.96 9.77 28.29
N ASP A 304 19.97 10.86 29.06
CA ASP A 304 19.54 10.84 30.46
C ASP A 304 18.06 10.48 30.63
N GLU A 305 17.23 10.72 29.61
CA GLU A 305 15.80 10.42 29.62
C GLU A 305 15.46 9.01 29.12
N GLY A 306 16.42 8.29 28.52
CA GLY A 306 16.22 6.97 27.92
C GLY A 306 16.93 6.79 26.59
N LEU A 307 16.41 5.93 25.72
CA LEU A 307 17.02 5.65 24.42
C LEU A 307 16.33 6.46 23.33
N GLN A 308 17.08 7.35 22.67
CA GLN A 308 16.62 8.09 21.51
C GLN A 308 16.82 7.24 20.24
N ILE A 309 15.72 6.78 19.64
CA ILE A 309 15.72 5.81 18.54
C ILE A 309 15.24 6.43 17.22
N VAL A 310 16.09 6.47 16.22
CA VAL A 310 15.79 7.00 14.87
C VAL A 310 15.41 5.86 13.93
N LYS A 311 14.27 6.02 13.23
CA LYS A 311 13.63 4.99 12.38
C LYS A 311 13.53 3.61 13.09
N PRO A 312 12.74 3.49 14.17
CA PRO A 312 12.55 2.21 14.87
C PRO A 312 11.65 1.24 14.09
N GLU A 313 12.06 -0.03 14.07
CA GLU A 313 11.41 -1.15 13.41
C GLU A 313 11.37 -2.35 14.37
N ILE A 314 10.19 -2.72 14.85
CA ILE A 314 9.93 -3.84 15.75
C ILE A 314 9.89 -5.14 14.95
N VAL A 315 11.01 -5.86 14.94
CA VAL A 315 11.19 -7.13 14.21
C VAL A 315 10.82 -8.36 15.03
N ASN A 316 10.64 -8.21 16.35
CA ASN A 316 10.14 -9.25 17.25
C ASN A 316 9.23 -8.65 18.33
N GLY A 317 8.24 -9.43 18.77
CA GLY A 317 7.30 -9.00 19.82
C GLY A 317 6.01 -8.38 19.29
N LEU A 318 5.63 -8.69 18.04
CA LEU A 318 4.36 -8.25 17.45
C LEU A 318 3.15 -8.64 18.31
N GLN A 319 3.05 -9.91 18.72
CA GLN A 319 1.93 -10.38 19.54
C GLN A 319 1.90 -9.69 20.91
N THR A 320 3.06 -9.53 21.56
CA THR A 320 3.21 -8.80 22.84
C THR A 320 2.77 -7.36 22.69
N SER A 321 3.20 -6.67 21.63
CA SER A 321 2.89 -5.25 21.40
C SER A 321 1.41 -5.00 21.13
N PHE A 322 0.79 -5.81 20.27
CA PHE A 322 -0.65 -5.72 19.99
C PHE A 322 -1.50 -6.08 21.22
N THR A 323 -1.13 -7.12 21.96
CA THR A 323 -1.87 -7.52 23.17
C THR A 323 -1.74 -6.47 24.28
N LEU A 324 -0.56 -5.90 24.45
CA LEU A 324 -0.30 -4.80 25.38
C LEU A 324 -1.08 -3.54 24.97
N HIS A 325 -1.13 -3.21 23.68
CA HIS A 325 -1.97 -2.13 23.16
C HIS A 325 -3.46 -2.38 23.46
N GLU A 326 -3.99 -3.57 23.15
CA GLU A 326 -5.40 -3.93 23.44
C GLU A 326 -5.71 -3.83 24.94
N TYR A 327 -4.79 -4.27 25.80
CA TYR A 327 -4.90 -4.20 27.26
C TYR A 327 -4.95 -2.75 27.77
N CYS A 328 -4.04 -1.89 27.30
CA CYS A 328 -3.94 -0.49 27.72
C CYS A 328 -5.11 0.35 27.18
N ALA A 329 -5.44 0.17 25.89
CA ALA A 329 -6.53 0.90 25.24
C ALA A 329 -7.88 0.64 25.92
N ARG A 330 -8.12 -0.57 26.44
CA ARG A 330 -9.33 -0.91 27.22
C ARG A 330 -9.42 -0.19 28.57
N ARG A 331 -8.29 0.22 29.13
CA ARG A 331 -8.21 0.93 30.42
C ARG A 331 -8.09 2.46 30.26
N GLY A 332 -8.24 2.97 29.04
CA GLY A 332 -8.20 4.41 28.77
C GLY A 332 -6.81 5.00 28.56
N GLY A 333 -5.77 4.19 28.34
CA GLY A 333 -4.44 4.69 27.97
C GLY A 333 -3.29 3.94 28.62
N ALA A 334 -2.15 4.61 28.75
CA ALA A 334 -0.95 4.06 29.39
C ALA A 334 -1.26 3.72 30.86
N PRO A 335 -1.17 2.44 31.27
CA PRO A 335 -1.45 2.06 32.64
C PRO A 335 -0.33 2.56 33.56
N ASP A 336 -0.70 2.90 34.79
CA ASP A 336 0.27 3.03 35.88
C ASP A 336 0.62 1.63 36.38
N ASP A 337 1.59 1.01 35.69
CA ASP A 337 1.99 -0.37 35.87
C ASP A 337 3.52 -0.42 36.03
N ALA A 338 3.97 -0.88 37.19
CA ALA A 338 5.39 -0.95 37.53
C ALA A 338 6.12 -2.09 36.80
N ARG A 339 5.39 -3.07 36.26
CA ARG A 339 5.96 -4.22 35.58
C ARG A 339 6.69 -3.79 34.30
N THR A 340 7.70 -4.57 33.96
CA THR A 340 8.64 -4.25 32.90
C THR A 340 8.60 -5.27 31.76
N LEU A 341 9.07 -4.82 30.60
CA LEU A 341 9.22 -5.60 29.37
C LEU A 341 10.69 -5.55 28.96
N LEU A 342 11.24 -6.71 28.60
CA LEU A 342 12.58 -6.80 28.04
C LEU A 342 12.58 -6.26 26.60
N VAL A 343 13.39 -5.25 26.32
CA VAL A 343 13.56 -4.65 25.00
C VAL A 343 15.01 -4.73 24.56
N ARG A 344 15.22 -5.23 23.33
CA ARG A 344 16.52 -5.21 22.65
C ARG A 344 16.46 -4.18 21.54
N VAL A 345 17.42 -3.26 21.49
CA VAL A 345 17.54 -2.26 20.42
C VAL A 345 18.85 -2.44 19.70
N ILE A 346 18.81 -2.66 18.38
CA ILE A 346 19.97 -2.98 17.56
C ILE A 346 20.05 -1.96 16.41
N ALA A 347 21.22 -1.35 16.23
CA ALA A 347 21.53 -0.44 15.13
C ALA A 347 22.49 -1.15 14.14
N PRO A 348 21.98 -1.73 13.04
CA PRO A 348 22.79 -2.50 12.09
C PRO A 348 23.91 -1.67 11.48
N ARG A 349 24.93 -2.35 10.94
CA ARG A 349 26.03 -1.66 10.25
C ARG A 349 25.66 -1.18 8.86
N ASP A 350 24.93 -2.02 8.17
CA ASP A 350 24.55 -1.91 6.78
C ASP A 350 23.29 -2.74 6.55
N ASP A 351 22.75 -2.67 5.34
CA ASP A 351 21.54 -3.39 4.92
C ASP A 351 21.69 -4.91 5.02
N SER A 352 22.88 -5.45 4.73
CA SER A 352 23.12 -6.89 4.83
C SER A 352 22.99 -7.37 6.28
N SER A 353 23.54 -6.61 7.23
CA SER A 353 23.39 -6.86 8.66
C SER A 353 21.94 -6.71 9.11
N HIS A 354 21.21 -5.70 8.61
CA HIS A 354 19.79 -5.47 8.91
C HIS A 354 18.94 -6.69 8.52
N GLU A 355 19.08 -7.19 7.30
CA GLU A 355 18.33 -8.33 6.78
C GLU A 355 18.65 -9.64 7.52
N GLN A 356 19.93 -9.85 7.86
CA GLN A 356 20.34 -11.03 8.60
C GLN A 356 19.71 -11.05 10.00
N ILE A 357 19.65 -9.91 10.68
CA ILE A 357 19.00 -9.78 11.99
C ILE A 357 17.51 -10.05 11.86
N ILE A 358 16.82 -9.49 10.85
CA ILE A 358 15.40 -9.76 10.61
C ILE A 358 15.17 -11.26 10.42
N ARG A 359 15.96 -11.90 9.55
CA ARG A 359 15.83 -13.33 9.23
C ARG A 359 16.04 -14.21 10.46
N ALA A 360 17.13 -13.99 11.21
CA ALA A 360 17.47 -14.77 12.40
C ALA A 360 16.46 -14.58 13.54
N THR A 361 15.92 -13.37 13.68
CA THR A 361 14.92 -13.04 14.71
C THR A 361 13.56 -13.67 14.39
N ASN A 362 13.27 -13.90 13.11
CA ASN A 362 12.00 -14.44 12.63
C ASN A 362 12.02 -15.97 12.43
N SER A 363 13.18 -16.62 12.34
CA SER A 363 13.29 -18.08 12.09
C SER A 363 12.88 -18.98 13.25
N GLN A 364 12.63 -18.44 14.45
CA GLN A 364 12.32 -19.23 15.66
C GLN A 364 10.85 -19.67 15.79
N THR A 365 9.98 -19.39 14.81
CA THR A 365 8.57 -19.85 14.79
C THR A 365 8.03 -19.83 13.35
N PRO A 366 7.11 -20.72 12.94
CA PRO A 366 6.61 -20.77 11.57
C PRO A 366 5.89 -19.47 11.17
N ILE A 367 6.25 -18.90 10.02
CA ILE A 367 5.69 -17.66 9.45
C ILE A 367 4.95 -18.00 8.15
N PRO A 368 3.87 -17.26 7.80
CA PRO A 368 3.24 -17.37 6.49
C PRO A 368 4.24 -17.26 5.32
N PRO A 369 4.11 -18.06 4.24
CA PRO A 369 5.11 -18.14 3.17
C PRO A 369 5.31 -16.85 2.35
N ASP A 370 4.30 -16.00 2.27
CA ASP A 370 4.32 -14.72 1.54
C ASP A 370 5.28 -13.70 2.17
N ALA A 371 5.38 -13.69 3.49
CA ALA A 371 6.22 -12.73 4.20
C ALA A 371 7.72 -13.07 4.16
N PHE A 372 8.09 -14.32 3.81
CA PHE A 372 9.48 -14.71 3.54
C PHE A 372 9.93 -14.43 2.11
N ARG A 373 9.04 -14.10 1.16
CA ARG A 373 9.45 -13.94 -0.25
C ARG A 373 10.47 -12.83 -0.41
N ALA A 374 10.28 -11.70 0.27
CA ALA A 374 11.24 -10.59 0.29
C ALA A 374 12.64 -10.97 0.79
N LEU A 375 12.74 -12.05 1.58
CA LEU A 375 13.99 -12.57 2.16
C LEU A 375 14.56 -13.75 1.37
N ASP A 376 13.85 -14.23 0.34
CA ASP A 376 14.29 -15.33 -0.52
C ASP A 376 15.51 -14.89 -1.33
N PRO A 377 16.63 -15.65 -1.31
CA PRO A 377 17.84 -15.30 -2.05
C PRO A 377 17.59 -14.95 -3.52
N ILE A 378 16.67 -15.65 -4.20
CA ILE A 378 16.38 -15.36 -5.62
C ILE A 378 15.86 -13.93 -5.82
N GLN A 379 15.11 -13.36 -4.86
CA GLN A 379 14.62 -11.99 -4.98
C GLN A 379 15.74 -10.97 -4.84
N ARG A 380 16.75 -11.26 -4.03
CA ARG A 380 17.96 -10.44 -3.93
C ARG A 380 18.79 -10.55 -5.19
N ASP A 381 18.94 -11.73 -5.76
CA ASP A 381 19.72 -11.92 -6.98
C ASP A 381 19.04 -11.23 -8.17
N ILE A 382 17.71 -11.29 -8.26
CA ILE A 382 16.91 -10.50 -9.21
C ILE A 382 17.08 -9.01 -8.97
N GLU A 383 17.05 -8.54 -7.72
CA GLU A 383 17.28 -7.12 -7.39
C GLU A 383 18.63 -6.65 -7.92
N LEU A 384 19.71 -7.37 -7.62
CA LEU A 384 21.06 -7.03 -8.07
C LEU A 384 21.16 -7.03 -9.60
N PHE A 385 20.59 -8.04 -10.27
CA PHE A 385 20.60 -8.11 -11.73
C PHE A 385 19.81 -6.97 -12.39
N LEU A 386 18.62 -6.65 -11.87
CA LEU A 386 17.78 -5.57 -12.42
C LEU A 386 18.37 -4.18 -12.17
N LEU A 387 19.12 -4.01 -11.07
CA LEU A 387 19.79 -2.78 -10.73
C LEU A 387 20.81 -2.36 -11.81
N ASP A 388 21.52 -3.32 -12.42
CA ASP A 388 22.46 -3.07 -13.54
C ASP A 388 21.77 -2.44 -14.77
N TYR A 389 20.44 -2.58 -14.88
CA TYR A 389 19.62 -2.00 -15.94
C TYR A 389 18.81 -0.77 -15.48
N GLY A 390 19.09 -0.23 -14.29
CA GLY A 390 18.41 0.94 -13.75
C GLY A 390 16.96 0.66 -13.31
N ILE A 391 16.65 -0.58 -12.95
CA ILE A 391 15.34 -0.98 -12.43
C ILE A 391 15.48 -1.27 -10.92
N TYR A 392 14.80 -0.49 -10.10
CA TYR A 392 14.80 -0.60 -8.65
C TYR A 392 13.76 -1.62 -8.19
N TYR A 393 14.16 -2.88 -8.06
CA TYR A 393 13.29 -3.96 -7.64
C TYR A 393 13.00 -3.93 -6.13
N ASP A 394 11.84 -3.40 -5.76
CA ASP A 394 11.41 -3.12 -4.38
C ASP A 394 10.91 -4.39 -3.68
N ARG A 395 11.85 -5.29 -3.34
CA ARG A 395 11.56 -6.50 -2.56
C ARG A 395 11.29 -6.21 -1.09
N ARG A 396 11.91 -5.15 -0.56
CA ARG A 396 11.72 -4.63 0.80
C ARG A 396 10.68 -3.54 0.67
N ASP A 397 9.44 -3.78 1.13
CA ASP A 397 8.31 -2.87 0.92
C ASP A 397 8.71 -1.39 1.12
N GLN A 398 8.52 -0.57 0.08
CA GLN A 398 8.79 0.87 0.05
C GLN A 398 10.26 1.30 0.21
N TYR A 399 11.24 0.40 0.16
CA TYR A 399 12.64 0.75 0.36
C TYR A 399 13.10 1.79 -0.67
N TYR A 400 12.99 1.49 -1.96
CA TYR A 400 13.47 2.42 -3.00
C TYR A 400 12.61 3.67 -3.13
N PHE A 401 11.33 3.58 -2.78
CA PHE A 401 10.43 4.73 -2.73
C PHE A 401 10.83 5.71 -1.61
N ASN A 402 11.15 5.17 -0.43
CA ASN A 402 11.62 5.93 0.72
C ASN A 402 13.02 6.53 0.50
N GLU A 403 13.87 5.85 -0.27
CA GLU A 403 15.17 6.37 -0.73
C GLU A 403 15.04 7.35 -1.92
N ARG A 404 13.81 7.75 -2.27
CA ARG A 404 13.50 8.78 -3.29
C ARG A 404 14.01 8.43 -4.69
N MET A 405 14.04 7.14 -5.04
CA MET A 405 14.32 6.71 -6.40
C MET A 405 13.16 7.06 -7.36
N PRO A 406 13.41 7.19 -8.68
CA PRO A 406 12.39 7.46 -9.66
C PRO A 406 11.27 6.39 -9.67
N VAL A 407 10.03 6.79 -9.39
CA VAL A 407 8.83 5.94 -9.29
C VAL A 407 8.61 5.07 -10.52
N GLU A 408 8.93 5.56 -11.71
CA GLU A 408 8.80 4.78 -12.95
C GLU A 408 9.82 3.64 -13.09
N GLN A 409 10.91 3.71 -12.34
CA GLN A 409 11.97 2.71 -12.29
C GLN A 409 11.80 1.77 -11.09
N ILE A 410 10.92 2.10 -10.14
CA ILE A 410 10.60 1.24 -8.99
C ILE A 410 9.60 0.17 -9.41
N VAL A 411 9.96 -1.09 -9.17
CA VAL A 411 9.14 -2.25 -9.52
C VAL A 411 8.92 -3.10 -8.29
N SER A 412 7.67 -3.36 -7.92
CA SER A 412 7.35 -4.25 -6.80
C SER A 412 7.47 -5.73 -7.17
N VAL A 413 7.66 -6.60 -6.16
CA VAL A 413 7.60 -8.07 -6.34
C VAL A 413 6.32 -8.52 -7.01
N ARG A 414 5.22 -7.84 -6.69
CA ARG A 414 3.90 -8.09 -7.27
C ARG A 414 3.88 -7.77 -8.76
N GLN A 415 4.37 -6.60 -9.17
CA GLN A 415 4.38 -6.19 -10.58
C GLN A 415 5.19 -7.19 -11.44
N LEU A 416 6.35 -7.62 -10.95
CA LEU A 416 7.15 -8.65 -11.62
C LEU A 416 6.40 -9.99 -11.70
N ALA A 417 5.81 -10.44 -10.59
CA ALA A 417 5.03 -11.68 -10.56
C ALA A 417 3.83 -11.67 -11.52
N GLN A 418 3.12 -10.54 -11.63
CA GLN A 418 2.00 -10.40 -12.58
C GLN A 418 2.49 -10.40 -14.04
N ALA A 419 3.62 -9.77 -14.33
CA ALA A 419 4.23 -9.79 -15.66
C ALA A 419 4.64 -11.21 -16.06
N LEU A 420 5.30 -11.95 -15.18
CA LEU A 420 5.66 -13.36 -15.38
C LEU A 420 4.41 -14.23 -15.57
N MET A 421 3.41 -14.10 -14.70
CA MET A 421 2.15 -14.85 -14.78
C MET A 421 1.44 -14.64 -16.13
N ALA A 422 1.45 -13.41 -16.64
CA ALA A 422 0.90 -13.10 -17.95
C ALA A 422 1.68 -13.81 -19.07
N LEU A 423 3.01 -13.74 -19.06
CA LEU A 423 3.86 -14.37 -20.07
C LEU A 423 3.76 -15.90 -20.06
N PHE A 424 3.59 -16.52 -18.89
CA PHE A 424 3.28 -17.96 -18.76
C PHE A 424 1.82 -18.32 -19.11
N GLY A 425 1.08 -17.42 -19.76
CA GLY A 425 -0.21 -17.72 -20.39
C GLY A 425 -1.43 -17.60 -19.49
N ARG A 426 -1.31 -16.89 -18.36
CA ARG A 426 -2.44 -16.59 -17.45
C ARG A 426 -2.68 -15.08 -17.27
N PRO A 427 -2.83 -14.29 -18.36
CA PRO A 427 -3.00 -12.83 -18.28
C PRO A 427 -4.28 -12.40 -17.55
N GLU A 428 -5.34 -13.21 -17.58
CA GLU A 428 -6.57 -12.97 -16.82
C GLU A 428 -6.35 -13.10 -15.31
N THR A 429 -5.51 -14.06 -14.89
CA THR A 429 -5.18 -14.28 -13.49
C THR A 429 -4.21 -13.21 -12.96
N ALA A 430 -3.24 -12.80 -13.79
CA ALA A 430 -2.26 -11.76 -13.47
C ALA A 430 -2.93 -10.48 -12.93
N TYR A 431 -4.02 -10.03 -13.56
CA TYR A 431 -4.78 -8.88 -13.07
C TYR A 431 -5.73 -9.23 -11.91
N SER A 432 -6.37 -10.40 -11.95
CA SER A 432 -7.53 -10.71 -11.10
C SER A 432 -7.18 -11.04 -9.65
N ARG A 433 -6.00 -11.61 -9.40
CA ARG A 433 -5.61 -12.16 -8.09
C ARG A 433 -4.12 -11.94 -7.75
N PRO A 434 -3.57 -10.73 -7.87
CA PRO A 434 -2.15 -10.49 -7.59
C PRO A 434 -1.68 -10.96 -6.21
N GLY A 435 -2.52 -10.84 -5.17
CA GLY A 435 -2.17 -11.29 -3.82
C GLY A 435 -1.99 -12.80 -3.70
N HIS A 436 -2.77 -13.59 -4.47
CA HIS A 436 -2.70 -15.05 -4.43
C HIS A 436 -1.42 -15.59 -5.10
N ILE A 437 -0.89 -14.87 -6.10
CA ILE A 437 0.29 -15.29 -6.86
C ILE A 437 1.50 -15.50 -5.93
N LEU A 438 1.69 -14.60 -4.96
CA LEU A 438 2.82 -14.64 -4.03
C LEU A 438 2.54 -15.50 -2.79
N ALA A 439 1.27 -15.67 -2.42
CA ALA A 439 0.85 -16.42 -1.24
C ALA A 439 0.88 -17.94 -1.43
N GLU A 440 0.69 -18.44 -2.65
CA GLU A 440 0.69 -19.87 -2.94
C GLU A 440 2.10 -20.36 -3.33
N ASP A 441 2.67 -21.29 -2.54
CA ASP A 441 4.02 -21.85 -2.75
C ASP A 441 4.25 -22.41 -4.15
N ALA A 442 3.28 -23.16 -4.67
CA ALA A 442 3.38 -23.78 -6.00
C ALA A 442 3.47 -22.70 -7.10
N SER A 443 2.58 -21.71 -7.05
CA SER A 443 2.57 -20.59 -8.00
C SER A 443 3.86 -19.77 -7.90
N TYR A 444 4.32 -19.45 -6.69
CA TYR A 444 5.55 -18.69 -6.47
C TYR A 444 6.78 -19.41 -7.04
N ARG A 445 6.96 -20.70 -6.75
CA ARG A 445 8.14 -21.46 -7.21
C ARG A 445 8.23 -21.62 -8.72
N ILE A 446 7.08 -21.61 -9.41
CA ILE A 446 7.05 -21.60 -10.89
C ILE A 446 7.57 -20.26 -11.43
N LEU A 447 7.21 -19.14 -10.81
CA LEU A 447 7.60 -17.81 -11.28
C LEU A 447 9.04 -17.45 -10.87
N PHE A 448 9.46 -17.85 -9.67
CA PHE A 448 10.75 -17.50 -9.07
C PHE A 448 11.62 -18.76 -8.86
N ASP A 449 11.94 -19.44 -9.96
CA ASP A 449 12.84 -20.61 -9.96
C ASP A 449 14.30 -20.14 -10.10
N PRO A 450 15.22 -20.49 -9.17
CA PRO A 450 16.64 -20.13 -9.27
C PRO A 450 17.36 -20.65 -10.52
N ARG A 451 16.78 -21.62 -11.24
CA ARG A 451 17.31 -22.14 -12.51
C ARG A 451 16.86 -21.31 -13.71
N MET A 452 15.88 -20.43 -13.54
CA MET A 452 15.37 -19.57 -14.60
C MET A 452 16.43 -18.52 -14.97
N PRO A 453 16.69 -18.27 -16.26
CA PRO A 453 17.63 -17.22 -16.67
C PRO A 453 17.15 -15.85 -16.14
N PHE A 454 18.06 -15.06 -15.54
CA PHE A 454 17.69 -13.74 -15.02
C PHE A 454 17.11 -12.80 -16.09
N GLN A 455 17.50 -13.02 -17.34
CA GLN A 455 16.96 -12.35 -18.52
C GLN A 455 15.43 -12.46 -18.63
N VAL A 456 14.82 -13.54 -18.12
CA VAL A 456 13.36 -13.69 -18.09
C VAL A 456 12.71 -12.61 -17.23
N TYR A 457 13.27 -12.35 -16.05
CA TYR A 457 12.76 -11.32 -15.13
C TYR A 457 12.88 -9.93 -15.73
N PHE A 458 14.04 -9.63 -16.31
CA PHE A 458 14.30 -8.36 -16.99
C PHE A 458 13.36 -8.15 -18.18
N THR A 459 13.29 -9.11 -19.11
CA THR A 459 12.41 -8.97 -20.27
C THR A 459 10.94 -8.87 -19.88
N ALA A 460 10.49 -9.64 -18.87
CA ALA A 460 9.13 -9.56 -18.38
C ALA A 460 8.77 -8.16 -17.88
N ILE A 461 9.62 -7.57 -17.05
CA ILE A 461 9.33 -6.24 -16.50
C ILE A 461 9.53 -5.13 -17.52
N SER A 462 10.57 -5.18 -18.35
CA SER A 462 10.83 -4.14 -19.35
C SER A 462 9.70 -4.02 -20.37
N LEU A 463 9.22 -5.14 -20.89
CA LEU A 463 8.07 -5.15 -21.81
C LEU A 463 6.79 -4.70 -21.11
N SER A 464 6.58 -5.13 -19.88
CA SER A 464 5.43 -4.72 -19.07
C SER A 464 5.39 -3.20 -18.84
N LEU A 465 6.53 -2.59 -18.50
CA LEU A 465 6.69 -1.14 -18.33
C LEU A 465 6.57 -0.38 -19.66
N GLN A 466 7.07 -0.95 -20.77
CA GLN A 466 6.91 -0.36 -22.10
C GLN A 466 5.42 -0.29 -22.50
N ILE A 467 4.68 -1.38 -22.28
CA ILE A 467 3.24 -1.45 -22.58
C ILE A 467 2.45 -0.50 -21.69
N GLU A 468 2.80 -0.42 -20.40
CA GLU A 468 2.19 0.54 -19.47
C GLU A 468 2.36 1.99 -19.95
N ARG A 469 3.58 2.39 -20.29
CA ARG A 469 3.87 3.73 -20.83
C ARG A 469 3.08 4.00 -22.11
N MET A 470 2.98 3.03 -23.00
CA MET A 470 2.23 3.16 -24.25
C MET A 470 0.72 3.29 -24.00
N LEU A 471 0.14 2.48 -23.12
CA LEU A 471 -1.27 2.59 -22.70
C LEU A 471 -1.54 3.90 -21.93
N ALA A 472 -0.52 4.46 -21.30
CA ALA A 472 -0.54 5.76 -20.66
C ALA A 472 -0.25 6.92 -21.62
N SER A 473 0.00 6.71 -22.91
CA SER A 473 0.25 7.79 -23.87
C SER A 473 -1.01 8.61 -24.17
N PRO A 474 -0.91 9.91 -24.48
CA PRO A 474 -2.05 10.75 -24.86
C PRO A 474 -2.90 10.16 -26.00
N LEU A 475 -2.26 9.48 -26.96
CA LEU A 475 -2.91 8.83 -28.10
C LEU A 475 -3.92 7.76 -27.71
N LEU A 476 -3.63 7.01 -26.64
CA LEU A 476 -4.47 5.90 -26.18
C LEU A 476 -5.31 6.26 -24.95
N ARG A 477 -4.93 7.33 -24.21
CA ARG A 477 -5.66 7.85 -23.04
C ARG A 477 -7.10 8.25 -23.34
N SER A 478 -7.41 8.73 -24.54
CA SER A 478 -8.78 9.14 -24.93
C SER A 478 -9.70 7.96 -25.26
N ASN A 479 -9.15 6.79 -25.61
CA ASN A 479 -9.89 5.69 -26.22
C ASN A 479 -10.06 4.45 -25.32
N VAL A 480 -9.44 4.46 -24.14
CA VAL A 480 -9.41 3.34 -23.18
C VAL A 480 -9.59 3.85 -21.75
N GLU A 481 -10.64 3.38 -21.07
CA GLU A 481 -10.88 3.73 -19.67
C GLU A 481 -9.70 3.35 -18.75
N PRO A 482 -9.40 4.13 -17.69
CA PRO A 482 -8.28 3.88 -16.78
C PRO A 482 -8.20 2.47 -16.19
N ALA A 483 -9.32 1.85 -15.78
CA ALA A 483 -9.26 0.48 -15.25
C ALA A 483 -9.03 -0.58 -16.33
N ALA A 484 -9.56 -0.33 -17.54
CA ALA A 484 -9.30 -1.20 -18.68
C ALA A 484 -7.81 -1.18 -19.05
N ARG A 485 -7.08 -0.07 -18.88
CA ARG A 485 -5.63 0.00 -19.15
C ARG A 485 -4.82 -0.97 -18.28
N GLY A 486 -5.07 -0.99 -16.97
CA GLY A 486 -4.38 -1.90 -16.05
C GLY A 486 -4.68 -3.37 -16.34
N MET A 487 -5.93 -3.68 -16.73
CA MET A 487 -6.32 -5.03 -17.17
C MET A 487 -5.64 -5.43 -18.48
N MET A 488 -5.69 -4.55 -19.47
CA MET A 488 -5.22 -4.84 -20.82
C MET A 488 -3.70 -4.94 -20.89
N ARG A 489 -2.97 -4.29 -19.97
CA ARG A 489 -1.51 -4.43 -19.86
C ARG A 489 -1.05 -5.88 -19.95
N TYR A 490 -1.62 -6.77 -19.15
CA TYR A 490 -1.21 -8.17 -19.07
C TYR A 490 -1.68 -8.99 -20.28
N HIS A 491 -2.89 -8.72 -20.79
CA HIS A 491 -3.38 -9.36 -22.02
C HIS A 491 -2.54 -8.97 -23.25
N VAL A 492 -2.16 -7.69 -23.36
CA VAL A 492 -1.28 -7.18 -24.41
C VAL A 492 0.12 -7.75 -24.26
N LEU A 493 0.66 -7.79 -23.05
CA LEU A 493 2.00 -8.36 -22.78
C LEU A 493 2.09 -9.80 -23.28
N TRP A 494 1.15 -10.65 -22.85
CA TRP A 494 1.08 -12.04 -23.29
C TRP A 494 0.90 -12.16 -24.81
N PHE A 495 -0.10 -11.48 -25.37
CA PHE A 495 -0.42 -11.59 -26.80
C PHE A 495 0.73 -11.09 -27.69
N ALA A 496 1.37 -9.97 -27.33
CA ALA A 496 2.49 -9.41 -28.07
C ALA A 496 3.72 -10.34 -28.05
N ALA A 497 4.04 -10.91 -26.89
CA ALA A 497 5.12 -11.89 -26.75
C ALA A 497 4.89 -13.14 -27.62
N CYS A 498 3.68 -13.72 -27.55
CA CYS A 498 3.27 -14.85 -28.38
C CYS A 498 3.33 -14.53 -29.89
N ARG A 499 2.85 -13.35 -30.29
CA ARG A 499 2.90 -12.88 -31.69
C ARG A 499 4.33 -12.67 -32.19
N TYR A 500 5.21 -12.13 -31.34
CA TYR A 500 6.59 -11.85 -31.68
C TYR A 500 7.36 -13.16 -31.93
N LEU A 501 7.17 -14.17 -31.07
CA LEU A 501 7.82 -15.48 -31.16
C LEU A 501 7.10 -16.48 -32.07
N LYS A 502 5.88 -16.15 -32.52
CA LYS A 502 4.98 -17.06 -33.25
C LYS A 502 4.72 -18.38 -32.49
N ARG A 503 4.49 -18.27 -31.18
CA ARG A 503 4.17 -19.40 -30.28
C ARG A 503 2.89 -19.14 -29.51
N ALA A 504 2.08 -20.16 -29.29
CA ALA A 504 0.84 -20.06 -28.51
C ALA A 504 1.07 -20.20 -26.99
N ALA A 505 2.20 -20.82 -26.61
CA ALA A 505 2.67 -20.96 -25.23
C ALA A 505 4.15 -20.57 -25.15
N LEU A 506 4.54 -19.95 -24.04
CA LEU A 506 5.89 -19.45 -23.81
C LEU A 506 6.55 -20.21 -22.66
N GLU A 507 7.81 -20.58 -22.87
CA GLU A 507 8.71 -21.20 -21.88
C GLU A 507 9.77 -20.18 -21.45
N ALA A 508 10.48 -20.45 -20.36
CA ALA A 508 11.47 -19.52 -19.80
C ALA A 508 12.53 -19.08 -20.84
N GLU A 509 13.09 -20.03 -21.60
CA GLU A 509 14.08 -19.79 -22.64
C GLU A 509 13.51 -18.95 -23.78
N SER A 510 12.24 -19.17 -24.12
CA SER A 510 11.54 -18.38 -25.14
C SER A 510 11.37 -16.93 -24.65
N ILE A 511 10.98 -16.73 -23.40
CA ILE A 511 10.83 -15.39 -22.81
C ILE A 511 12.18 -14.68 -22.71
N ALA A 512 13.23 -15.39 -22.31
CA ALA A 512 14.59 -14.84 -22.25
C ALA A 512 15.09 -14.36 -23.62
N SER A 513 14.64 -15.00 -24.71
CA SER A 513 15.02 -14.63 -26.09
C SER A 513 14.28 -13.40 -26.64
N LEU A 514 13.21 -12.93 -25.97
CA LEU A 514 12.51 -11.72 -26.38
C LEU A 514 13.40 -10.48 -26.17
N PRO A 515 13.31 -9.47 -27.05
CA PRO A 515 13.99 -8.21 -26.80
C PRO A 515 13.36 -7.51 -25.58
N PRO A 516 14.16 -6.78 -24.77
CA PRO A 516 13.63 -6.05 -23.62
C PRO A 516 12.73 -4.87 -24.01
N GLN A 517 12.77 -4.47 -25.29
CA GLN A 517 11.84 -3.52 -25.89
C GLN A 517 11.40 -4.02 -27.26
N MET A 518 10.11 -3.96 -27.53
CA MET A 518 9.57 -4.25 -28.86
C MET A 518 9.38 -2.97 -29.68
N PRO A 519 9.41 -3.04 -31.02
CA PRO A 519 9.14 -1.88 -31.86
C PRO A 519 7.77 -1.26 -31.54
N GLU A 520 7.71 0.05 -31.36
CA GLU A 520 6.48 0.75 -30.95
C GLU A 520 5.32 0.50 -31.93
N LYS A 521 5.60 0.57 -33.24
CA LYS A 521 4.61 0.27 -34.28
C LYS A 521 4.04 -1.15 -34.13
N PHE A 522 4.89 -2.13 -33.81
CA PHE A 522 4.44 -3.50 -33.57
C PHE A 522 3.53 -3.57 -32.34
N LEU A 523 3.96 -3.01 -31.20
CA LEU A 523 3.17 -3.02 -29.97
C LEU A 523 1.81 -2.31 -30.14
N LEU A 524 1.77 -1.16 -30.84
CA LEU A 524 0.54 -0.42 -31.11
C LEU A 524 -0.48 -1.27 -31.88
N THR A 525 -0.02 -2.09 -32.84
CA THR A 525 -0.92 -3.03 -33.53
C THR A 525 -1.48 -4.10 -32.60
N GLN A 526 -0.68 -4.61 -31.65
CA GLN A 526 -1.13 -5.61 -30.68
C GLN A 526 -2.12 -5.01 -29.67
N VAL A 527 -1.83 -3.81 -29.16
CA VAL A 527 -2.76 -3.06 -28.31
C VAL A 527 -4.09 -2.84 -29.01
N SER A 528 -4.07 -2.35 -30.25
CA SER A 528 -5.28 -2.10 -31.03
C SER A 528 -6.11 -3.38 -31.22
N HIS A 529 -5.44 -4.51 -31.47
CA HIS A 529 -6.11 -5.80 -31.65
C HIS A 529 -6.76 -6.29 -30.36
N VAL A 530 -6.02 -6.31 -29.25
CA VAL A 530 -6.53 -6.76 -27.94
C VAL A 530 -7.67 -5.86 -27.47
N LEU A 531 -7.54 -4.54 -27.62
CA LEU A 531 -8.60 -3.59 -27.27
C LEU A 531 -9.87 -3.80 -28.10
N ARG A 532 -9.75 -4.11 -29.39
CA ARG A 532 -10.90 -4.43 -30.24
C ARG A 532 -11.62 -5.67 -29.74
N ARG A 533 -10.89 -6.75 -29.44
CA ARG A 533 -11.47 -7.99 -28.88
C ARG A 533 -12.11 -7.76 -27.52
N PHE A 534 -11.52 -6.90 -26.70
CA PHE A 534 -12.07 -6.52 -25.41
C PHE A 534 -13.37 -5.71 -25.55
N LYS A 535 -13.41 -4.72 -26.47
CA LYS A 535 -14.61 -3.93 -26.77
C LYS A 535 -15.77 -4.79 -27.30
N GLN A 536 -15.48 -5.77 -28.15
CA GLN A 536 -16.48 -6.75 -28.64
C GLN A 536 -17.14 -7.55 -27.51
N ARG A 537 -16.50 -7.63 -26.34
CA ARG A 537 -17.05 -8.28 -25.13
C ARG A 537 -17.62 -7.30 -24.11
N GLY A 538 -18.01 -6.11 -24.55
CA GLY A 538 -18.65 -5.10 -23.72
C GLY A 538 -17.69 -4.30 -22.84
N ALA A 539 -16.37 -4.44 -23.03
CA ALA A 539 -15.34 -3.67 -22.33
C ALA A 539 -15.50 -3.66 -20.79
N THR A 540 -15.96 -4.78 -20.22
CA THR A 540 -16.24 -4.88 -18.78
C THR A 540 -15.11 -5.56 -18.02
N ASN A 541 -15.05 -5.31 -16.71
CA ASN A 541 -14.15 -6.05 -15.81
C ASN A 541 -14.36 -7.57 -15.89
N ALA A 542 -15.61 -8.02 -16.02
CA ALA A 542 -15.92 -9.44 -16.18
C ALA A 542 -15.31 -10.01 -17.47
N ALA A 543 -15.33 -9.24 -18.56
CA ALA A 543 -14.71 -9.65 -19.81
C ALA A 543 -13.18 -9.75 -19.73
N ALA A 544 -12.52 -8.87 -18.97
CA ALA A 544 -11.06 -8.91 -18.79
C ALA A 544 -10.59 -10.02 -17.86
N LYS A 545 -11.40 -10.37 -16.84
CA LYS A 545 -11.11 -11.44 -15.88
C LYS A 545 -11.57 -12.82 -16.36
N GLY A 546 -12.39 -12.88 -17.41
CA GLY A 546 -12.95 -14.11 -17.94
C GLY A 546 -12.02 -14.82 -18.93
N ALA A 547 -12.03 -16.16 -18.90
CA ALA A 547 -11.27 -17.00 -19.82
C ALA A 547 -11.63 -16.77 -21.30
N ALA A 548 -12.86 -16.33 -21.59
CA ALA A 548 -13.35 -16.15 -22.96
C ALA A 548 -12.52 -15.16 -23.79
N LEU A 549 -11.96 -14.10 -23.18
CA LEU A 549 -11.10 -13.17 -23.90
C LEU A 549 -9.78 -13.86 -24.30
N VAL A 550 -9.17 -14.58 -23.37
CA VAL A 550 -7.91 -15.30 -23.55
C VAL A 550 -8.07 -16.41 -24.59
N GLU A 551 -9.17 -17.15 -24.55
CA GLU A 551 -9.50 -18.17 -25.55
C GLU A 551 -9.62 -17.58 -26.95
N GLN A 552 -10.25 -16.41 -27.10
CA GLN A 552 -10.34 -15.75 -28.39
C GLN A 552 -8.98 -15.26 -28.88
N LEU A 553 -8.19 -14.66 -28.00
CA LEU A 553 -6.84 -14.22 -28.33
C LEU A 553 -5.96 -15.42 -28.70
N ARG A 554 -6.11 -16.57 -28.04
CA ARG A 554 -5.43 -17.83 -28.41
C ARG A 554 -5.84 -18.31 -29.80
N LYS A 555 -7.14 -18.26 -30.14
CA LYS A 555 -7.62 -18.54 -31.52
C LYS A 555 -6.99 -17.59 -32.54
N ASP A 556 -6.93 -16.29 -32.21
CA ASP A 556 -6.30 -15.29 -33.07
C ASP A 556 -4.79 -15.54 -33.25
N LEU A 557 -4.08 -16.01 -32.21
CA LEU A 557 -2.67 -16.43 -32.30
C LEU A 557 -2.48 -17.57 -33.29
N HIS A 558 -3.28 -18.64 -33.18
CA HIS A 558 -3.21 -19.79 -34.09
C HIS A 558 -3.56 -19.41 -35.52
N ALA A 559 -4.60 -18.60 -35.73
CA ALA A 559 -4.97 -18.08 -37.04
C ALA A 559 -3.83 -17.26 -37.69
N ALA A 560 -3.00 -16.60 -36.87
CA ALA A 560 -1.86 -15.83 -37.31
C ALA A 560 -0.54 -16.62 -37.37
N GLY A 561 -0.62 -17.96 -37.33
CA GLY A 561 0.49 -18.88 -37.54
C GLY A 561 1.31 -19.23 -36.30
N ALA A 562 0.81 -18.93 -35.08
CA ALA A 562 1.46 -19.36 -33.86
C ALA A 562 1.29 -20.87 -33.63
N ARG A 563 2.41 -21.56 -33.43
CA ARG A 563 2.43 -23.01 -33.14
C ARG A 563 2.32 -23.29 -31.65
#